data_AF-A0A3N5KZF4-F1
#
_entry.id   AF-A0A3N5KZF4-F1
#
_cell.length_a   1.000
_cell.length_b   1.000
_cell.length_c   1.000
_cell.angle_alpha   90.00
_cell.angle_beta   90.00
_cell.angle_gamma   90.00
#
_symmetry.space_group_name_H-M   'P 1'
#
loop_
_entity.id
_entity.type
_entity.pdbx_description
1 polymer ?
#
loop_
_entity_poly.entity_id
_entity_poly.type
_entity_poly.pdbx_seq_one_letter_code
_entity_poly.pdbx_strand_id
1 'polypeptide(L)'
;MIAQYPPGPGARGRPRTAAWLGVVVACCATAACGLGDRELRPGDYRGVITTPEGELPFGLHVARDETGLALHLVNGGERVRVSQVEVAEGQLTARFEPDAATVTAKIRGDRLSGRVTLPGAGGGQVEYPFAAHAGQKWRFFEEPVNDNADVSGRWDVTLTADGAPVRRADARLQQSFEQVTATIGTTDSPGGLLAGEVRHDDVYLSRYDGITAELCHARLQDDGGLAGWCWSAARGRESFEARRNAGATPDEIAADPAPASVPQATVPSPAPTP
;
A
#
# COMPACT_ATOMS: atom_id res chain seq x y z
N MET A 1 -49.17 -75.43 -21.64
CA MET A 1 -50.41 -74.64 -21.84
C MET A 1 -50.12 -73.68 -22.98
N ILE A 2 -50.28 -74.07 -24.26
CA ILE A 2 -51.48 -73.96 -25.12
C ILE A 2 -52.07 -72.53 -25.01
N ALA A 3 -52.08 -71.64 -26.01
CA ALA A 3 -52.77 -71.69 -27.32
C ALA A 3 -52.27 -70.52 -28.21
N GLN A 4 -51.99 -70.70 -29.52
CA GLN A 4 -52.85 -70.51 -30.72
C GLN A 4 -52.61 -69.20 -31.53
N TYR A 5 -52.46 -69.40 -32.85
CA TYR A 5 -52.29 -68.53 -34.04
C TYR A 5 -53.67 -67.91 -34.49
N PRO A 6 -53.89 -67.15 -35.61
CA PRO A 6 -53.16 -66.15 -36.45
C PRO A 6 -54.08 -64.95 -36.92
N PRO A 7 -54.12 -64.50 -38.21
CA PRO A 7 -53.27 -63.53 -38.96
C PRO A 7 -54.04 -62.26 -39.44
N GLY A 8 -53.36 -61.28 -40.06
CA GLY A 8 -54.04 -60.35 -41.00
C GLY A 8 -53.30 -59.04 -41.35
N PRO A 9 -53.56 -58.42 -42.53
CA PRO A 9 -52.51 -57.83 -43.36
C PRO A 9 -52.62 -56.32 -43.63
N GLY A 10 -51.56 -55.76 -44.23
CA GLY A 10 -51.56 -54.46 -44.94
C GLY A 10 -51.07 -53.30 -44.07
N ALA A 11 -50.31 -52.32 -44.54
CA ALA A 11 -50.13 -51.87 -45.91
C ALA A 11 -48.77 -51.17 -46.11
N ARG A 12 -48.29 -51.35 -47.34
CA ARG A 12 -47.34 -50.59 -48.16
C ARG A 12 -46.98 -49.18 -47.67
N GLY A 13 -45.69 -48.82 -47.78
CA GLY A 13 -45.28 -47.42 -47.66
C GLY A 13 -43.79 -47.08 -47.79
N ARG A 14 -43.12 -47.53 -48.86
CA ARG A 14 -41.93 -46.98 -49.56
C ARG A 14 -40.67 -46.46 -48.80
N PRO A 15 -39.48 -46.62 -49.42
CA PRO A 15 -38.18 -46.46 -48.77
C PRO A 15 -37.66 -45.02 -48.85
N ARG A 16 -36.89 -44.58 -47.86
CA ARG A 16 -35.95 -43.46 -48.00
C ARG A 16 -34.68 -43.77 -47.23
N THR A 17 -33.65 -44.12 -47.99
CA THR A 17 -32.24 -44.12 -47.59
C THR A 17 -31.86 -42.73 -47.08
N ALA A 18 -31.45 -42.62 -45.83
CA ALA A 18 -30.81 -41.44 -45.28
C ALA A 18 -29.31 -41.73 -45.12
N ALA A 19 -28.52 -41.20 -46.05
CA ALA A 19 -27.08 -41.12 -45.93
C ALA A 19 -26.73 -40.06 -44.88
N TRP A 20 -25.93 -40.46 -43.90
CA TRP A 20 -25.36 -39.57 -42.90
C TRP A 20 -24.23 -38.76 -43.53
N LEU A 21 -24.40 -37.43 -43.62
CA LEU A 21 -23.27 -36.50 -43.78
C LEU A 21 -23.03 -35.83 -42.43
N GLY A 22 -21.92 -36.19 -41.79
CA GLY A 22 -21.43 -35.53 -40.59
C GLY A 22 -20.95 -34.13 -40.91
N VAL A 23 -21.50 -33.13 -40.22
CA VAL A 23 -20.95 -31.78 -40.17
C VAL A 23 -19.90 -31.77 -39.06
N VAL A 24 -18.63 -31.65 -39.44
CA VAL A 24 -17.55 -31.33 -38.50
C VAL A 24 -17.69 -29.84 -38.16
N VAL A 25 -18.32 -29.55 -37.03
CA VAL A 25 -18.28 -28.22 -36.42
C VAL A 25 -16.89 -28.06 -35.78
N ALA A 26 -16.01 -27.34 -36.46
CA ALA A 26 -14.78 -26.86 -35.86
C ALA A 26 -15.16 -25.79 -34.81
N CYS A 27 -15.32 -26.23 -33.56
CA CYS A 27 -15.35 -25.33 -32.41
C CYS A 27 -13.99 -24.66 -32.29
N CYS A 28 -13.85 -23.46 -32.86
CA CYS A 28 -12.84 -22.50 -32.45
C CYS A 28 -13.12 -22.15 -30.97
N ALA A 29 -12.52 -22.91 -30.06
CA ALA A 29 -12.42 -22.52 -28.66
C ALA A 29 -11.50 -21.31 -28.62
N THR A 30 -12.08 -20.11 -28.66
CA THR A 30 -11.39 -18.90 -28.23
C THR A 30 -11.11 -19.07 -26.74
N ALA A 31 -9.90 -19.54 -26.44
CA ALA A 31 -9.31 -19.36 -25.13
C ALA A 31 -9.15 -17.85 -24.93
N ALA A 32 -10.22 -17.21 -24.44
CA ALA A 32 -10.14 -15.91 -23.82
C ALA A 32 -9.34 -16.11 -22.52
N CYS A 33 -8.01 -16.20 -22.66
CA CYS A 33 -7.09 -16.02 -21.56
C CYS A 33 -7.48 -14.69 -20.91
N GLY A 34 -8.00 -14.76 -19.69
CA GLY A 34 -8.49 -13.62 -18.95
C GLY A 34 -7.45 -12.51 -18.92
N LEU A 35 -7.64 -11.52 -19.78
CA LEU A 35 -6.97 -10.24 -19.69
C LEU A 35 -7.62 -9.56 -18.48
N GLY A 36 -7.04 -9.77 -17.30
CA GLY A 36 -7.46 -9.06 -16.11
C GLY A 36 -7.54 -7.56 -16.40
N ASP A 37 -8.54 -6.90 -15.82
CA ASP A 37 -8.79 -5.48 -15.96
C ASP A 37 -7.48 -4.66 -15.89
N ARG A 38 -7.23 -3.86 -16.93
CA ARG A 38 -6.00 -3.08 -17.11
C ARG A 38 -6.23 -1.60 -16.84
N GLU A 39 -7.43 -1.22 -16.41
CA GLU A 39 -7.77 0.15 -16.06
C GLU A 39 -7.33 0.46 -14.63
N LEU A 40 -6.70 1.62 -14.44
CA LEU A 40 -6.39 2.12 -13.10
C LEU A 40 -7.66 2.68 -12.46
N ARG A 41 -8.18 2.02 -11.44
CA ARG A 41 -9.41 2.44 -10.75
C ARG A 41 -9.14 3.56 -9.76
N PRO A 42 -9.99 4.60 -9.69
CA PRO A 42 -9.95 5.58 -8.61
C PRO A 42 -10.15 4.94 -7.23
N GLY A 43 -9.61 5.58 -6.20
CA GLY A 43 -9.73 5.17 -4.80
C GLY A 43 -8.39 5.00 -4.09
N ASP A 44 -8.47 4.52 -2.86
CA ASP A 44 -7.31 4.30 -2.00
C ASP A 44 -6.65 2.95 -2.27
N TYR A 45 -5.33 2.95 -2.29
CA TYR A 45 -4.46 1.80 -2.40
C TYR A 45 -3.47 1.80 -1.25
N ARG A 46 -3.18 0.62 -0.72
CA ARG A 46 -2.00 0.40 0.13
C ARG A 46 -0.83 0.07 -0.79
N GLY A 47 0.10 1.01 -0.93
CA GLY A 47 1.37 0.80 -1.61
C GLY A 47 2.39 0.17 -0.67
N VAL A 48 3.32 -0.61 -1.23
CA VAL A 48 4.44 -1.24 -0.52
C VAL A 48 5.68 -1.15 -1.39
N ILE A 49 6.77 -0.66 -0.81
CA ILE A 49 8.13 -0.76 -1.35
C ILE A 49 8.85 -1.87 -0.59
N THR A 50 9.43 -2.85 -1.29
CA THR A 50 10.24 -3.89 -0.65
C THR A 50 11.68 -3.41 -0.50
N THR A 51 12.08 -3.09 0.73
CA THR A 51 13.41 -2.60 1.08
C THR A 51 14.28 -3.72 1.64
N PRO A 52 15.61 -3.54 1.78
CA PRO A 52 16.47 -4.50 2.44
C PRO A 52 16.09 -4.78 3.91
N GLU A 53 15.46 -3.81 4.58
CA GLU A 53 15.04 -3.93 5.98
C GLU A 53 13.58 -4.40 6.15
N GLY A 54 12.87 -4.66 5.04
CA GLY A 54 11.49 -5.15 5.05
C GLY A 54 10.53 -4.34 4.18
N GLU A 55 9.23 -4.57 4.39
CA GLU A 55 8.18 -3.84 3.69
C GLU A 55 8.03 -2.42 4.24
N LEU A 56 8.04 -1.44 3.33
CA LEU A 56 7.73 -0.05 3.60
C LEU A 56 6.35 0.26 2.99
N PRO A 57 5.27 0.17 3.78
CA PRO A 57 3.94 0.49 3.32
C PRO A 57 3.68 1.99 3.29
N PHE A 58 2.82 2.46 2.39
CA PHE A 58 2.35 3.84 2.33
C PHE A 58 0.96 3.92 1.70
N GLY A 59 0.26 5.04 1.87
CA GLY A 59 -1.02 5.26 1.22
C GLY A 59 -0.84 5.85 -0.18
N LEU A 60 -1.59 5.35 -1.15
CA LEU A 60 -1.66 5.89 -2.51
C LEU A 60 -3.13 6.16 -2.84
N HIS A 61 -3.48 7.41 -3.08
CA HIS A 61 -4.82 7.78 -3.52
C HIS A 61 -4.83 8.09 -5.01
N VAL A 62 -5.68 7.39 -5.75
CA VAL A 62 -5.92 7.60 -7.18
C VAL A 62 -7.17 8.45 -7.34
N ALA A 63 -7.02 9.67 -7.87
CA ALA A 63 -8.11 10.60 -8.12
C ALA A 63 -8.20 10.97 -9.60
N ARG A 64 -9.37 11.49 -9.99
CA ARG A 64 -9.52 12.24 -11.24
C ARG A 64 -9.97 13.65 -10.87
N ASP A 65 -9.24 14.64 -11.34
CA ASP A 65 -9.57 16.05 -11.20
C ASP A 65 -9.79 16.70 -12.58
N GLU A 66 -9.99 18.01 -12.62
CA GLU A 66 -10.21 18.77 -13.86
C GLU A 66 -9.04 18.67 -14.85
N THR A 67 -7.83 18.39 -14.36
CA THR A 67 -6.59 18.24 -15.14
C THR A 67 -6.30 16.80 -15.56
N GLY A 68 -7.11 15.84 -15.11
CA GLY A 68 -7.02 14.43 -15.48
C GLY A 68 -6.74 13.51 -14.31
N LEU A 69 -5.91 12.49 -14.54
CA LEU A 69 -5.52 11.53 -13.51
C LEU A 69 -4.52 12.18 -12.54
N ALA A 70 -4.82 12.10 -11.24
CA ALA A 70 -3.93 12.57 -10.18
C ALA A 70 -3.64 11.44 -9.19
N LEU A 71 -2.38 11.33 -8.77
CA LEU A 71 -1.97 10.46 -7.68
C LEU A 71 -1.58 11.30 -6.48
N HIS A 72 -1.94 10.85 -5.29
CA HIS A 72 -1.46 11.42 -4.04
C HIS A 72 -0.80 10.34 -3.20
N LEU A 73 0.44 10.58 -2.80
CA LEU A 73 1.12 9.79 -1.77
C LEU A 73 0.67 10.30 -0.41
N VAL A 74 0.28 9.40 0.49
CA VAL A 74 -0.34 9.72 1.77
C VAL A 74 0.51 9.20 2.91
N ASN A 75 0.93 10.09 3.79
CA ASN A 75 1.69 9.80 5.01
C ASN A 75 0.99 10.45 6.21
N GLY A 76 0.04 9.73 6.81
CA GLY A 76 -0.80 10.29 7.87
C GLY A 76 -1.66 11.43 7.32
N GLY A 77 -1.51 12.63 7.89
CA GLY A 77 -2.19 13.84 7.41
C GLY A 77 -1.56 14.47 6.16
N GLU A 78 -0.31 14.12 5.82
CA GLU A 78 0.42 14.69 4.67
C GLU A 78 -0.04 14.02 3.37
N ARG A 79 -0.28 14.84 2.33
CA ARG A 79 -0.60 14.38 0.97
C ARG A 79 0.30 15.06 -0.04
N VAL A 80 1.09 14.26 -0.75
CA VAL A 80 1.99 14.75 -1.81
C VAL A 80 1.40 14.41 -3.17
N ARG A 81 1.03 15.43 -3.94
CA ARG A 81 0.52 15.25 -5.31
C ARG A 81 1.66 14.88 -6.24
N VAL A 82 1.46 13.86 -7.06
CA VAL A 82 2.40 13.48 -8.12
C VAL A 82 2.15 14.36 -9.34
N SER A 83 3.21 14.99 -9.85
CA SER A 83 3.13 15.99 -10.92
C SER A 83 2.91 15.38 -12.31
N GLN A 84 3.46 14.20 -12.57
CA GLN A 84 3.42 13.54 -13.87
C GLN A 84 2.96 12.09 -13.72
N VAL A 85 1.78 11.81 -14.25
CA VAL A 85 1.16 10.49 -14.19
C VAL A 85 0.66 10.11 -15.58
N GLU A 86 1.14 8.98 -16.09
CA GLU A 86 0.76 8.42 -17.37
C GLU A 86 0.25 7.00 -17.17
N VAL A 87 -0.87 6.67 -17.80
CA VAL A 87 -1.37 5.30 -17.88
C VAL A 87 -1.55 4.94 -19.35
N ALA A 88 -0.76 3.99 -19.83
CA ALA A 88 -0.81 3.52 -21.20
C ALA A 88 -0.71 1.99 -21.23
N GLU A 89 -1.58 1.34 -22.03
CA GLU A 89 -1.56 -0.11 -22.26
C GLU A 89 -1.58 -1.00 -21.00
N GLY A 90 -2.19 -0.51 -19.90
CA GLY A 90 -2.22 -1.21 -18.61
C GLY A 90 -0.95 -1.07 -17.78
N GLN A 91 -0.13 -0.06 -18.08
CA GLN A 91 1.03 0.32 -17.29
C GLN A 91 0.86 1.74 -16.75
N LEU A 92 1.03 1.88 -15.45
CA LEU A 92 1.17 3.15 -14.75
C LEU A 92 2.65 3.56 -14.76
N THR A 93 2.91 4.81 -15.13
CA THR A 93 4.21 5.48 -14.95
C THR A 93 3.97 6.79 -14.20
N ALA A 94 4.60 6.94 -13.05
CA ALA A 94 4.56 8.16 -12.26
C ALA A 94 6.00 8.70 -12.14
N ARG A 95 6.20 10.00 -12.36
CA ARG A 95 7.53 10.65 -12.27
C ARG A 95 7.50 11.76 -11.22
N PHE A 96 8.60 11.87 -10.49
CA PHE A 96 8.79 12.85 -9.43
C PHE A 96 9.98 13.74 -9.79
N GLU A 97 9.73 15.04 -9.87
CA GLU A 97 10.72 16.07 -10.16
C GLU A 97 11.23 16.69 -8.85
N PRO A 98 12.50 17.14 -8.76
CA PRO A 98 13.53 17.17 -9.83
C PRO A 98 14.44 15.92 -9.89
N ASP A 99 14.33 14.98 -8.95
CA ASP A 99 15.34 13.93 -8.74
C ASP A 99 15.18 12.67 -9.61
N ALA A 100 14.37 12.76 -10.67
CA ALA A 100 14.09 11.69 -11.62
C ALA A 100 13.64 10.36 -10.97
N ALA A 101 13.06 10.42 -9.76
CA ALA A 101 12.45 9.26 -9.13
C ALA A 101 11.22 8.84 -9.94
N THR A 102 10.94 7.54 -10.00
CA THR A 102 9.82 7.02 -10.80
C THR A 102 9.14 5.85 -10.12
N VAL A 103 7.84 5.69 -10.37
CA VAL A 103 7.10 4.45 -10.11
C VAL A 103 6.61 3.93 -11.45
N THR A 104 6.96 2.70 -11.79
CA THR A 104 6.44 2.01 -12.97
C THR A 104 5.76 0.72 -12.54
N ALA A 105 4.47 0.54 -12.86
CA ALA A 105 3.70 -0.62 -12.41
C ALA A 105 2.71 -1.13 -13.47
N LYS A 106 2.61 -2.45 -13.59
CA LYS A 106 1.55 -3.11 -14.37
C LYS A 106 0.26 -3.12 -13.56
N ILE A 107 -0.86 -2.82 -14.22
CA ILE A 107 -2.19 -2.81 -13.65
C ILE A 107 -2.87 -4.14 -13.94
N ARG A 108 -3.39 -4.80 -12.90
CA ARG A 108 -4.19 -6.02 -12.99
C ARG A 108 -5.29 -6.01 -11.92
N GLY A 109 -6.48 -5.57 -12.31
CA GLY A 109 -7.64 -5.48 -11.42
C GLY A 109 -7.37 -4.53 -10.26
N ASP A 110 -7.36 -5.05 -9.04
CA ASP A 110 -7.11 -4.32 -7.80
C ASP A 110 -5.62 -4.19 -7.44
N ARG A 111 -4.71 -4.65 -8.31
CA ARG A 111 -3.29 -4.75 -8.04
C ARG A 111 -2.43 -3.94 -8.99
N LEU A 112 -1.43 -3.29 -8.41
CA LEU A 112 -0.29 -2.71 -9.11
C LEU A 112 0.95 -3.52 -8.76
N SER A 113 1.77 -3.86 -9.74
CA SER A 113 3.04 -4.57 -9.52
C SER A 113 4.13 -4.01 -10.41
N GLY A 114 5.26 -3.64 -9.84
CA GLY A 114 6.38 -3.07 -10.59
C GLY A 114 7.51 -2.63 -9.70
N ARG A 115 8.05 -1.44 -9.97
CA ARG A 115 9.29 -0.95 -9.36
C ARG A 115 9.21 0.54 -9.08
N VAL A 116 9.93 0.96 -8.04
CA VAL A 116 10.19 2.37 -7.72
C VAL A 116 11.70 2.63 -7.85
N THR A 117 12.05 3.75 -8.46
CA THR A 117 13.43 4.25 -8.53
C THR A 117 13.54 5.44 -7.60
N LEU A 118 14.52 5.41 -6.70
CA LEU A 118 14.77 6.43 -5.67
C LEU A 118 16.21 6.93 -5.75
N PRO A 119 16.50 8.16 -5.29
CA PRO A 119 17.85 8.60 -5.01
C PRO A 119 18.49 7.68 -3.95
N GLY A 120 19.67 7.16 -4.26
CA GLY A 120 20.46 6.30 -3.38
C GLY A 120 21.63 7.02 -2.73
N ALA A 121 22.28 6.33 -1.80
CA ALA A 121 23.52 6.79 -1.19
C ALA A 121 24.58 7.11 -2.27
N GLY A 122 25.20 8.28 -2.19
CA GLY A 122 26.24 8.72 -3.12
C GLY A 122 25.72 9.34 -4.44
N GLY A 123 24.43 9.66 -4.54
CA GLY A 123 23.87 10.42 -5.67
C GLY A 123 23.49 9.59 -6.90
N GLY A 124 23.56 8.26 -6.80
CA GLY A 124 23.02 7.35 -7.82
C GLY A 124 21.52 7.12 -7.67
N GLN A 125 20.93 6.36 -8.59
CA GLN A 125 19.56 5.87 -8.46
C GLN A 125 19.57 4.40 -8.07
N VAL A 126 18.68 4.03 -7.14
CA VAL A 126 18.49 2.66 -6.67
C VAL A 126 17.03 2.27 -6.89
N GLU A 127 16.81 1.02 -7.24
CA GLU A 127 15.50 0.51 -7.61
C GLU A 127 15.02 -0.54 -6.61
N TYR A 128 13.75 -0.46 -6.23
CA TYR A 128 13.10 -1.37 -5.31
C TYR A 128 11.81 -1.95 -5.91
N PRO A 129 11.45 -3.20 -5.59
CA PRO A 129 10.13 -3.73 -5.93
C PRO A 129 9.01 -2.88 -5.33
N PHE A 130 7.97 -2.67 -6.10
CA PHE A 130 6.77 -1.93 -5.71
C PHE A 130 5.52 -2.77 -5.98
N ALA A 131 4.60 -2.78 -5.01
CA ALA A 131 3.26 -3.34 -5.17
C ALA A 131 2.22 -2.40 -4.56
N ALA A 132 0.98 -2.44 -5.05
CA ALA A 132 -0.12 -1.79 -4.38
C ALA A 132 -1.43 -2.56 -4.53
N HIS A 133 -2.29 -2.48 -3.52
CA HIS A 133 -3.59 -3.16 -3.46
C HIS A 133 -4.70 -2.18 -3.13
N ALA A 134 -5.77 -2.16 -3.94
CA ALA A 134 -6.92 -1.29 -3.74
C ALA A 134 -7.71 -1.69 -2.48
N GLY A 135 -8.22 -0.69 -1.75
CA GLY A 135 -9.19 -0.86 -0.66
C GLY A 135 -8.62 -1.32 0.68
N GLN A 136 -7.32 -1.59 0.79
CA GLN A 136 -6.66 -1.88 2.07
C GLN A 136 -6.45 -0.59 2.87
N LYS A 137 -6.99 -0.55 4.10
CA LYS A 137 -7.01 0.67 4.93
C LYS A 137 -5.94 0.73 6.01
N TRP A 138 -5.35 -0.40 6.36
CA TRP A 138 -4.29 -0.52 7.36
C TRP A 138 -2.92 -0.20 6.76
N ARG A 139 -1.93 0.15 7.60
CA ARG A 139 -0.58 0.43 7.12
C ARG A 139 0.36 -0.77 7.29
N PHE A 140 0.59 -1.23 8.51
CA PHE A 140 1.45 -2.39 8.80
C PHE A 140 0.63 -3.63 9.20
N PHE A 141 -0.47 -3.46 9.93
CA PHE A 141 -1.25 -4.56 10.47
C PHE A 141 -2.74 -4.40 10.19
N GLU A 142 -3.34 -5.42 9.57
CA GLU A 142 -4.78 -5.44 9.28
C GLU A 142 -5.64 -5.44 10.55
N GLU A 143 -5.21 -6.18 11.56
CA GLU A 143 -5.90 -6.29 12.84
C GLU A 143 -5.23 -5.36 13.85
N PRO A 144 -5.94 -4.34 14.36
CA PRO A 144 -5.42 -3.52 15.43
C PRO A 144 -5.35 -4.35 16.72
N VAL A 145 -4.34 -4.07 17.54
CA VAL A 145 -4.26 -4.60 18.89
C VAL A 145 -4.66 -3.53 19.90
N ASN A 146 -5.29 -3.96 20.99
CA ASN A 146 -5.54 -3.12 22.14
C ASN A 146 -4.35 -3.23 23.12
N ASP A 147 -4.24 -2.29 24.06
CA ASP A 147 -3.17 -2.29 25.08
C ASP A 147 -1.77 -1.98 24.53
N ASN A 148 -1.70 -1.01 23.60
CA ASN A 148 -0.43 -0.47 23.14
C ASN A 148 0.19 0.45 24.17
N ALA A 149 1.51 0.42 24.27
CA ALA A 149 2.25 1.40 25.02
C ALA A 149 1.98 2.82 24.48
N ASP A 150 2.00 3.81 25.38
CA ASP A 150 1.96 5.22 24.99
C ASP A 150 3.37 5.66 24.61
N VAL A 151 3.57 6.02 23.35
CA VAL A 151 4.83 6.56 22.81
C VAL A 151 4.74 8.04 22.44
N SER A 152 3.60 8.68 22.73
CA SER A 152 3.33 10.08 22.43
C SER A 152 4.30 11.01 23.15
N GLY A 153 4.64 12.13 22.53
CA GLY A 153 5.42 13.20 23.14
C GLY A 153 6.68 13.54 22.36
N ARG A 154 7.57 14.26 23.04
CA ARG A 154 8.85 14.70 22.48
C ARG A 154 9.99 13.85 22.99
N TRP A 155 10.96 13.62 22.14
CA TRP A 155 12.06 12.73 22.39
C TRP A 155 13.37 13.36 21.93
N ASP A 156 14.37 13.34 22.81
CA ASP A 156 15.75 13.66 22.47
C ASP A 156 16.39 12.41 21.87
N VAL A 157 16.75 12.47 20.59
CA VAL A 157 17.21 11.31 19.81
C VAL A 157 18.72 11.38 19.59
N THR A 158 19.37 10.24 19.76
CA THR A 158 20.78 10.02 19.43
C THR A 158 20.85 9.03 18.27
N LEU A 159 21.37 9.49 17.14
CA LEU A 159 21.48 8.73 15.89
C LEU A 159 22.91 8.21 15.74
N THR A 160 23.03 6.93 15.37
CA THR A 160 24.29 6.19 15.27
C THR A 160 24.33 5.32 14.01
N ALA A 161 25.34 5.53 13.17
CA ALA A 161 25.58 4.73 11.98
C ALA A 161 27.06 4.33 11.89
N ASP A 162 27.34 3.18 11.29
CA ASP A 162 28.70 2.64 11.21
C ASP A 162 29.64 3.60 10.46
N GLY A 163 30.72 3.98 11.13
CA GLY A 163 31.73 4.89 10.56
C GLY A 163 31.29 6.35 10.43
N ALA A 164 30.11 6.74 10.93
CA ALA A 164 29.63 8.12 10.92
C ALA A 164 29.70 8.76 12.33
N PRO A 165 29.88 10.10 12.43
CA PRO A 165 29.74 10.79 13.70
C PRO A 165 28.34 10.63 14.29
N VAL A 166 28.26 10.52 15.62
CA VAL A 166 26.99 10.54 16.35
C VAL A 166 26.26 11.85 16.09
N ARG A 167 24.97 11.78 15.79
CA ARG A 167 24.12 12.96 15.55
C ARG A 167 23.04 13.09 16.61
N ARG A 168 22.63 14.33 16.89
CA ARG A 168 21.48 14.65 17.74
C ARG A 168 20.31 15.05 16.86
N ALA A 169 19.13 14.56 17.23
CA ALA A 169 17.87 14.84 16.57
C ALA A 169 16.78 15.01 17.64
N ASP A 170 15.66 15.56 17.21
CA ASP A 170 14.43 15.62 17.98
C ASP A 170 13.39 14.75 17.26
N ALA A 171 12.61 14.02 18.04
CA ALA A 171 11.43 13.34 17.52
C ALA A 171 10.16 13.81 18.24
N ARG A 172 9.07 13.93 17.48
CA ARG A 172 7.74 14.22 18.00
C ARG A 172 6.81 13.13 17.53
N LEU A 173 6.22 12.41 18.47
CA LEU A 173 5.27 11.34 18.21
C LEU A 173 3.89 11.77 18.69
N GLN A 174 2.88 11.58 17.84
CA GLN A 174 1.48 11.73 18.19
C GLN A 174 0.79 10.39 17.99
N GLN A 175 0.13 9.90 19.03
CA GLN A 175 -0.54 8.60 19.00
C GLN A 175 -2.04 8.77 19.26
N SER A 176 -2.84 8.00 18.53
CA SER A 176 -4.26 7.81 18.78
C SER A 176 -4.56 6.32 18.66
N PHE A 177 -4.78 5.67 19.81
CA PHE A 177 -4.87 4.21 19.90
C PHE A 177 -3.62 3.51 19.33
N GLU A 178 -3.76 2.67 18.30
CA GLU A 178 -2.65 2.03 17.59
C GLU A 178 -1.98 2.98 16.59
N GLN A 179 -2.65 4.00 16.08
CA GLN A 179 -2.10 4.86 15.05
C GLN A 179 -1.07 5.81 15.64
N VAL A 180 0.07 5.95 14.97
CA VAL A 180 1.13 6.89 15.37
C VAL A 180 1.67 7.64 14.16
N THR A 181 1.86 8.93 14.33
CA THR A 181 2.65 9.77 13.41
C THR A 181 3.91 10.24 14.10
N ALA A 182 4.98 10.42 13.33
CA ALA A 182 6.24 10.91 13.84
C ALA A 182 6.89 11.91 12.90
N THR A 183 7.57 12.89 13.45
CA THR A 183 8.62 13.65 12.75
C THR A 183 9.93 13.40 13.47
N ILE A 184 10.99 13.07 12.73
CA ILE A 184 12.33 12.81 13.28
C ILE A 184 13.31 13.65 12.47
N GLY A 185 13.91 14.66 13.08
CA GLY A 185 14.75 15.62 12.36
C GLY A 185 15.91 16.16 13.18
N THR A 186 16.95 16.61 12.48
CA THR A 186 18.03 17.39 13.09
C THR A 186 17.78 18.88 12.85
N THR A 187 18.53 19.75 13.52
CA THR A 187 18.51 21.20 13.27
C THR A 187 18.74 21.56 11.80
N ASP A 188 19.62 20.82 11.12
CA ASP A 188 20.01 21.10 9.74
C ASP A 188 19.14 20.38 8.70
N SER A 189 18.33 19.40 9.12
CA SER A 189 17.49 18.60 8.24
C SER A 189 16.21 18.23 8.97
N PRO A 190 15.14 19.04 8.85
CA PRO A 190 13.86 18.68 9.41
C PRO A 190 13.35 17.40 8.74
N GLY A 191 12.85 16.47 9.55
CA GLY A 191 12.21 15.26 9.03
C GLY A 191 10.83 15.58 8.45
N GLY A 192 10.41 14.77 7.48
CA GLY A 192 9.01 14.79 7.05
C GLY A 192 8.12 13.88 7.89
N LEU A 193 6.82 13.91 7.62
CA LEU A 193 5.84 13.17 8.41
C LEU A 193 5.89 11.67 8.10
N LEU A 194 6.23 10.86 9.10
CA LEU A 194 6.08 9.41 9.09
C LEU A 194 4.71 9.03 9.67
N ALA A 195 4.15 7.94 9.16
CA ALA A 195 2.91 7.38 9.67
C ALA A 195 3.04 5.87 9.86
N GLY A 196 2.31 5.35 10.83
CA GLY A 196 2.39 3.93 11.16
C GLY A 196 1.56 3.56 12.37
N GLU A 197 1.97 2.48 13.01
CA GLU A 197 1.20 1.78 14.03
C GLU A 197 2.10 1.35 15.20
N VAL A 198 1.56 1.41 16.41
CA VAL A 198 2.14 0.83 17.62
C VAL A 198 1.50 -0.54 17.84
N ARG A 199 2.32 -1.52 18.22
CA ARG A 199 1.88 -2.87 18.55
C ARG A 199 2.59 -3.36 19.81
N HIS A 200 1.86 -3.38 20.91
CA HIS A 200 2.42 -3.55 22.26
C HIS A 200 3.47 -2.46 22.51
N ASP A 201 4.74 -2.82 22.60
CA ASP A 201 5.86 -1.89 22.83
C ASP A 201 6.60 -1.51 21.53
N ASP A 202 6.26 -2.14 20.40
CA ASP A 202 6.93 -1.93 19.11
C ASP A 202 6.23 -0.81 18.31
N VAL A 203 7.03 0.05 17.69
CA VAL A 203 6.58 1.19 16.87
C VAL A 203 7.06 0.96 15.44
N TYR A 204 6.12 0.96 14.50
CA TYR A 204 6.37 0.79 13.07
C TYR A 204 6.01 2.09 12.37
N LEU A 205 6.93 2.64 11.60
CA LEU A 205 6.75 3.93 10.93
C LEU A 205 7.28 3.84 9.50
N SER A 206 6.57 4.45 8.57
CA SER A 206 7.04 4.55 7.19
C SER A 206 6.62 5.85 6.55
N ARG A 207 7.38 6.24 5.53
CA ARG A 207 7.12 7.40 4.69
C ARG A 207 7.54 7.11 3.27
N TYR A 208 6.70 7.50 2.33
CA TYR A 208 7.12 7.68 0.95
C TYR A 208 6.47 8.94 0.38
N ASP A 209 7.28 9.90 -0.06
CA ASP A 209 6.82 11.21 -0.57
C ASP A 209 7.12 11.41 -2.06
N GLY A 210 7.63 10.36 -2.73
CA GLY A 210 8.02 10.41 -4.14
C GLY A 210 9.53 10.47 -4.33
N ILE A 211 10.25 11.05 -3.38
CA ILE A 211 11.70 11.25 -3.43
C ILE A 211 12.37 10.47 -2.28
N THR A 212 11.84 10.63 -1.08
CA THR A 212 12.30 9.98 0.15
C THR A 212 11.43 8.78 0.47
N ALA A 213 12.07 7.63 0.65
CA ALA A 213 11.48 6.47 1.28
C ALA A 213 12.19 6.21 2.60
N GLU A 214 11.44 6.17 3.70
CA GLU A 214 11.95 5.94 5.05
C GLU A 214 11.12 4.86 5.76
N LEU A 215 11.80 3.93 6.43
CA LEU A 215 11.22 2.85 7.22
C LEU A 215 11.90 2.85 8.58
N CYS A 216 11.13 3.00 9.66
CA CYS A 216 11.64 2.95 11.03
C CYS A 216 10.93 1.88 11.84
N HIS A 217 11.70 1.23 12.70
CA HIS A 217 11.21 0.33 13.72
C HIS A 217 11.84 0.69 15.07
N ALA A 218 11.02 0.81 16.10
CA ALA A 218 11.47 1.12 17.44
C ALA A 218 10.76 0.24 18.46
N ARG A 219 11.31 0.17 19.67
CA ARG A 219 10.67 -0.45 20.82
C ARG A 219 10.80 0.43 22.04
N LEU A 220 9.70 0.60 22.77
CA LEU A 220 9.71 1.18 24.12
C LEU A 220 10.37 0.19 25.09
N GLN A 221 11.41 0.66 25.76
CA GLN A 221 12.18 -0.12 26.72
C GLN A 221 11.59 0.02 28.13
N ASP A 222 11.89 -0.93 29.01
CA ASP A 222 11.46 -0.93 30.42
C ASP A 222 11.88 0.33 31.19
N ASP A 223 12.96 0.99 30.75
CA ASP A 223 13.47 2.22 31.34
C ASP A 223 12.80 3.50 30.80
N GLY A 224 11.76 3.35 29.97
CA GLY A 224 10.98 4.43 29.36
C GLY A 224 11.65 5.10 28.16
N GLY A 225 12.81 4.62 27.70
CA GLY A 225 13.46 5.06 26.46
C GLY A 225 12.89 4.37 25.22
N LEU A 226 13.06 4.96 24.05
CA LEU A 226 12.85 4.28 22.76
C LEU A 226 14.21 3.87 22.19
N ALA A 227 14.30 2.66 21.66
CA ALA A 227 15.47 2.20 20.92
C ALA A 227 15.04 1.55 19.61
N GLY A 228 15.77 1.78 18.54
CA GLY A 228 15.33 1.34 17.22
C GLY A 228 16.31 1.61 16.11
N TRP A 229 15.79 1.56 14.89
CA TRP A 229 16.52 1.90 13.69
C TRP A 229 15.59 2.56 12.67
N CYS A 230 16.17 3.39 11.83
CA CYS A 230 15.54 3.92 10.63
C CYS A 230 16.40 3.55 9.42
N TRP A 231 15.75 3.31 8.30
CA TRP A 231 16.38 3.07 7.01
C TRP A 231 15.84 4.06 6.00
N SER A 232 16.74 4.56 5.14
CA SER A 232 16.34 5.28 3.93
C SER A 232 17.22 4.87 2.76
N ALA A 233 16.70 4.98 1.53
CA ALA A 233 17.49 4.70 0.33
C ALA A 233 18.76 5.57 0.23
N ALA A 234 18.69 6.81 0.73
CA ALA A 234 19.79 7.79 0.66
C ALA A 234 20.87 7.59 1.73
N ARG A 235 20.54 7.03 2.90
CA ARG A 235 21.48 6.92 4.04
C ARG A 235 21.76 5.50 4.49
N GLY A 236 21.01 4.51 3.99
CA GLY A 236 21.02 3.16 4.54
C GLY A 236 20.39 3.13 5.93
N ARG A 237 20.75 2.10 6.71
CA ARG A 237 20.26 1.89 8.06
C ARG A 237 21.07 2.68 9.09
N GLU A 238 20.36 3.29 10.04
CA GLU A 238 20.90 4.00 11.19
C GLU A 238 20.16 3.55 12.44
N SER A 239 20.89 3.29 13.53
CA SER A 239 20.31 2.94 14.82
C SER A 239 20.10 4.20 15.66
N PHE A 240 19.11 4.18 16.55
CA PHE A 240 18.86 5.29 17.44
C PHE A 240 18.46 4.86 18.84
N GLU A 241 18.76 5.74 19.80
CA GLU A 241 18.23 5.73 21.14
C GLU A 241 17.57 7.08 21.43
N ALA A 242 16.44 7.09 22.12
CA ALA A 242 15.72 8.30 22.45
C ALA A 242 15.22 8.32 23.90
N ARG A 243 15.26 9.51 24.50
CA ARG A 243 14.75 9.77 25.86
C ARG A 243 13.64 10.79 25.80
N ARG A 244 12.58 10.60 26.59
CA ARG A 244 11.49 11.59 26.68
C ARG A 244 12.04 12.93 27.12
N ASN A 245 11.71 13.98 26.37
CA ASN A 245 12.05 15.35 26.71
C ASN A 245 10.96 15.90 27.65
N ALA A 246 11.25 15.89 28.95
CA ALA A 246 10.32 16.33 30.00
C ALA A 246 10.11 17.87 30.04
N GLY A 247 10.85 18.64 29.24
CA GLY A 247 10.75 20.09 29.16
C GLY A 247 9.74 20.62 28.11
N ALA A 248 9.14 19.74 27.32
CA ALA A 248 8.19 20.11 26.27
C ALA A 248 6.84 20.57 26.84
N THR A 249 6.36 21.73 26.41
CA THR A 249 5.02 22.21 26.80
C THR A 249 3.92 21.53 25.98
N PRO A 250 2.67 21.42 26.50
CA PRO A 250 1.55 20.83 25.77
C PRO A 250 1.27 21.48 24.40
N ASP A 251 1.42 22.80 24.30
CA ASP A 251 1.22 23.55 23.04
C ASP A 251 2.29 23.21 22.00
N GLU A 252 3.52 22.92 22.45
CA GLU A 252 4.57 22.40 21.58
C GLU A 252 4.30 20.95 21.14
N ILE A 253 3.57 20.15 21.92
CA ILE A 253 3.18 18.78 21.54
C ILE A 253 2.05 18.80 20.47
N ALA A 254 1.18 19.81 20.50
CA ALA A 254 -0.02 19.90 19.66
C ALA A 254 0.15 20.66 18.31
N ALA A 255 1.31 21.24 18.03
CA ALA A 255 1.50 22.22 16.94
C ALA A 255 1.50 21.69 15.48
N ASP A 256 1.05 20.45 15.21
CA ASP A 256 0.87 19.88 13.86
C ASP A 256 -0.48 19.13 13.80
N PRO A 257 -1.20 19.06 12.65
CA PRO A 257 -2.59 18.67 12.65
C PRO A 257 -2.72 17.26 13.19
N ALA A 258 -3.57 17.11 14.21
CA ALA A 258 -3.95 15.83 14.76
C ALA A 258 -4.21 14.81 13.64
N PRO A 259 -3.85 13.53 13.82
CA PRO A 259 -4.13 12.50 12.82
C PRO A 259 -5.58 12.64 12.40
N ALA A 260 -5.80 12.90 11.11
CA ALA A 260 -7.14 13.16 10.60
C ALA A 260 -8.02 11.98 11.01
N SER A 261 -9.03 12.25 11.85
CA SER A 261 -10.01 11.25 12.25
C SER A 261 -10.55 10.60 10.98
N VAL A 262 -10.17 9.37 10.69
CA VAL A 262 -10.72 8.63 9.56
C VAL A 262 -12.20 8.50 9.87
N PRO A 263 -13.12 9.10 9.07
CA PRO A 263 -14.53 8.92 9.32
C PRO A 263 -14.82 7.42 9.23
N GLN A 264 -15.31 6.83 10.32
CA GLN A 264 -15.86 5.48 10.28
C GLN A 264 -16.89 5.46 9.16
N ALA A 265 -16.68 4.59 8.18
CA ALA A 265 -17.65 4.43 7.11
C ALA A 265 -18.95 3.96 7.75
N THR A 266 -19.95 4.85 7.81
CA THR A 266 -21.31 4.49 8.21
C THR A 266 -21.78 3.43 7.22
N VAL A 267 -21.85 2.18 7.67
CA VAL A 267 -22.48 1.11 6.90
C VAL A 267 -23.95 1.48 6.76
N PRO A 268 -24.48 1.72 5.54
CA PRO A 268 -25.91 1.97 5.39
C PRO A 268 -26.67 0.73 5.84
N SER A 269 -27.61 0.93 6.77
CA SER A 269 -28.53 -0.10 7.23
C SER A 269 -29.28 -0.68 6.02
N PRO A 270 -29.43 -2.01 5.90
CA PRO A 270 -30.15 -2.60 4.78
C PRO A 270 -31.61 -2.13 4.83
N ALA A 271 -32.09 -1.60 3.70
CA ALA A 271 -33.48 -1.18 3.55
C ALA A 271 -34.41 -2.37 3.81
N PRO A 272 -35.55 -2.17 4.50
CA PRO A 272 -36.54 -3.23 4.68
C PRO A 272 -37.07 -3.65 3.32
N THR A 273 -37.02 -4.96 3.05
CA THR A 273 -37.55 -5.57 1.83
C THR A 273 -39.08 -5.48 1.83
N PRO A 274 -39.73 -5.15 0.70
CA PRO A 274 -41.19 -5.10 0.60
C PRO A 274 -41.85 -6.48 0.73
#